data_AF-A0ABD3UUF2-F1
#
_entry.id   AF-A0ABD3UUF2-F1
#
_cell.length_a   1.000
_cell.length_b   1.000
_cell.length_c   1.000
_cell.angle_alpha   90.00
_cell.angle_beta   90.00
_cell.angle_gamma   90.00
#
_symmetry.space_group_name_H-M   'P 1'
#
loop_
_entity.id
_entity.type
_entity.pdbx_description
1 polymer ?
#
loop_
_entity_poly.entity_id
_entity_poly.type
_entity_poly.pdbx_seq_one_letter_code
_entity_poly.pdbx_strand_id
1 'polypeptide(L)'
;MQNVFMQEDFLNRPPTDIELLKLSKCVASWWVLAKELNLSDAKIVQIRADHNLSVLEQCYQALKAWKNDQHGKDEGTVGYLIVACKHASVDRAEVENIFSSFQD
;
A
#
# COMPACT_ATOMS: atom_id res chain seq x y z
N MET A 1 -28.13 -9.30 -8.53
CA MET A 1 -26.89 -9.13 -9.30
C MET A 1 -26.31 -7.74 -9.05
N GLN A 2 -25.79 -7.47 -7.85
CA GLN A 2 -25.26 -6.14 -7.47
C GLN A 2 -23.80 -6.16 -6.97
N ASN A 3 -23.13 -7.32 -6.91
CA ASN A 3 -21.85 -7.44 -6.20
C ASN A 3 -20.58 -7.32 -7.06
N VAL A 4 -20.67 -7.23 -8.39
CA VAL A 4 -19.46 -7.19 -9.24
C VAL A 4 -18.99 -5.76 -9.48
N PHE A 5 -19.90 -4.83 -9.79
CA PHE A 5 -19.57 -3.43 -10.08
C PHE A 5 -18.97 -2.68 -8.89
N MET A 6 -19.47 -2.91 -7.66
CA MET A 6 -18.90 -2.27 -6.46
C MET A 6 -17.48 -2.77 -6.11
N GLN A 7 -17.14 -3.99 -6.53
CA GLN A 7 -15.81 -4.57 -6.29
C GLN A 7 -14.77 -4.00 -7.27
N GLU A 8 -15.13 -3.79 -8.53
CA GLU A 8 -14.24 -3.17 -9.52
C GLU A 8 -13.95 -1.70 -9.18
N ASP A 9 -14.98 -0.91 -8.83
CA ASP A 9 -14.79 0.50 -8.43
C ASP A 9 -13.89 0.63 -7.20
N PHE A 10 -14.05 -0.29 -6.24
CA PHE A 10 -13.22 -0.33 -5.03
C PHE A 10 -11.76 -0.67 -5.34
N LEU A 11 -11.52 -1.66 -6.21
CA LEU A 11 -10.16 -2.07 -6.54
C LEU A 11 -9.43 -1.03 -7.39
N ASN A 12 -10.16 -0.26 -8.20
CA ASN A 12 -9.60 0.73 -9.12
C ASN A 12 -9.41 2.13 -8.50
N ARG A 13 -9.94 2.39 -7.30
CA ARG A 13 -9.69 3.67 -6.61
C ARG A 13 -8.30 3.70 -5.96
N PRO A 14 -7.73 4.89 -5.74
CA PRO A 14 -6.55 5.03 -4.90
C PRO A 14 -6.85 4.68 -3.44
N PRO A 15 -5.88 4.11 -2.70
CA PRO A 15 -5.99 3.96 -1.26
C PRO A 15 -5.95 5.33 -0.57
N THR A 16 -6.69 5.44 0.53
CA THR A 16 -6.72 6.61 1.39
C THR A 16 -5.50 6.64 2.32
N ASP A 17 -5.14 7.82 2.81
CA ASP A 17 -4.03 7.97 3.76
C ASP A 17 -4.27 7.17 5.06
N ILE A 18 -5.54 7.02 5.48
CA ILE A 18 -5.92 6.20 6.64
C ILE A 18 -5.65 4.72 6.37
N GLU A 19 -5.97 4.21 5.19
CA GLU A 19 -5.67 2.82 4.81
C GLU A 19 -4.17 2.59 4.74
N LEU A 20 -3.40 3.51 4.16
CA LEU A 20 -1.94 3.43 4.13
C LEU A 20 -1.34 3.43 5.54
N LEU A 21 -1.86 4.27 6.45
CA LEU A 21 -1.43 4.31 7.84
C LEU A 21 -1.80 3.05 8.62
N LYS A 22 -2.95 2.44 8.34
CA LYS A 22 -3.31 1.15 8.94
C LYS A 22 -2.39 0.05 8.43
N LEU A 23 -2.16 0.01 7.11
CA LEU A 23 -1.27 -0.97 6.48
C LEU A 23 0.16 -0.85 7.02
N SER A 24 0.68 0.37 7.21
CA SER A 24 2.04 0.57 7.72
C SER A 24 2.28 0.03 9.13
N LYS A 25 1.21 -0.24 9.90
CA LYS A 25 1.30 -0.87 11.23
C LYS A 25 1.46 -2.39 11.16
N CYS A 26 1.03 -3.01 10.06
CA CYS A 26 1.00 -4.46 9.89
C CYS A 26 2.16 -4.99 9.01
N VAL A 27 2.94 -4.08 8.41
CA VAL A 27 4.05 -4.44 7.51
C VAL A 27 5.39 -4.35 8.24
N ALA A 28 5.93 -5.50 8.65
CA ALA A 28 7.26 -5.57 9.28
C ALA A 28 8.40 -5.26 8.30
N SER A 29 8.33 -5.82 7.08
CA SER A 29 9.39 -5.72 6.06
C SER A 29 9.03 -4.72 4.97
N TRP A 30 8.83 -3.46 5.35
CA TRP A 30 8.30 -2.42 4.44
C TRP A 30 9.15 -2.19 3.18
N TRP A 31 10.46 -2.43 3.22
CA TRP A 31 11.33 -2.26 2.06
C TRP A 31 11.08 -3.33 0.98
N VAL A 32 10.62 -4.51 1.36
CA VAL A 32 10.21 -5.57 0.40
C VAL A 32 8.94 -5.10 -0.31
N LEU A 33 7.97 -4.61 0.47
CA LEU A 33 6.75 -4.04 -0.09
C LEU A 33 7.05 -2.84 -1.01
N ALA A 34 7.95 -1.95 -0.62
CA ALA A 34 8.36 -0.83 -1.47
C ALA A 34 8.98 -1.29 -2.81
N LYS A 35 9.72 -2.41 -2.83
CA LYS A 35 10.25 -2.98 -4.07
C LYS A 35 9.15 -3.59 -4.95
N GLU A 36 8.20 -4.30 -4.36
CA GLU A 36 7.02 -4.81 -5.09
C GLU A 36 6.18 -3.68 -5.67
N LEU A 37 6.17 -2.52 -5.01
CA LEU A 37 5.55 -1.29 -5.46
C LEU A 37 6.42 -0.48 -6.45
N ASN A 38 7.51 -1.07 -6.95
CA ASN A 38 8.44 -0.47 -7.90
C ASN A 38 9.08 0.86 -7.46
N LEU A 39 9.21 1.12 -6.15
CA LEU A 39 10.01 2.24 -5.69
C LEU A 39 11.48 1.96 -5.99
N SER A 40 12.17 2.96 -6.56
CA SER A 40 13.61 2.85 -6.81
C SER A 40 14.38 2.66 -5.51
N ASP A 41 15.50 1.94 -5.59
CA ASP A 41 16.41 1.76 -4.44
C ASP A 41 16.87 3.11 -3.87
N ALA A 42 17.08 4.11 -4.71
CA ALA A 42 17.43 5.47 -4.28
C ALA A 42 16.31 6.09 -3.40
N LYS A 43 15.04 5.92 -3.79
CA LYS A 43 13.90 6.40 -3.01
C LYS A 43 13.77 5.66 -1.67
N ILE A 44 13.97 4.34 -1.67
CA ILE A 44 13.95 3.52 -0.45
C ILE A 44 15.06 3.96 0.53
N VAL A 45 16.27 4.19 0.02
CA VAL A 45 17.41 4.68 0.82
C VAL A 45 17.12 6.07 1.37
N GLN A 46 16.57 6.97 0.55
CA GLN A 46 16.17 8.31 0.99
C GLN A 46 15.16 8.23 2.14
N ILE A 47 14.09 7.44 2.00
CA ILE A 47 13.06 7.29 3.05
C ILE A 47 13.65 6.71 4.34
N ARG A 48 14.58 5.75 4.24
CA ARG A 48 15.31 5.24 5.42
C ARG A 48 16.09 6.33 6.13
N ALA A 49 16.75 7.21 5.39
CA ALA A 49 17.55 8.29 5.95
C ALA A 49 16.65 9.36 6.61
N ASP A 50 15.60 9.78 5.91
CA ASP A 50 14.71 10.86 6.34
C ASP A 50 13.84 10.47 7.56
N HIS A 51 13.54 9.18 7.72
CA HIS A 51 12.68 8.66 8.78
C HIS A 51 13.36 7.57 9.63
N ASN A 52 14.67 7.70 9.87
CA ASN A 52 15.50 6.67 10.52
C ASN A 52 15.06 6.26 11.95
N LEU A 53 14.23 7.05 12.63
CA LEU A 53 13.76 6.79 13.99
C LEU A 53 12.50 5.92 14.06
N SER A 54 11.79 5.70 12.95
CA SER A 54 10.50 5.00 12.97
C SER A 54 10.29 4.15 11.72
N VAL A 55 10.30 2.83 11.90
CA VAL A 55 9.99 1.85 10.84
C VAL A 55 8.56 2.03 10.32
N LEU A 56 7.62 2.36 11.21
CA LEU A 56 6.24 2.69 10.85
C LEU A 56 6.20 3.90 9.93
N GLU A 57 6.92 4.98 10.28
CA GLU A 57 6.96 6.20 9.48
C GLU A 57 7.63 5.95 8.13
N GLN A 58 8.73 5.18 8.09
CA GLN A 58 9.36 4.76 6.84
C GLN A 58 8.37 4.01 5.93
N CYS A 59 7.63 3.06 6.49
CA CYS A 59 6.63 2.31 5.74
C CYS A 59 5.52 3.21 5.22
N TYR A 60 4.97 4.08 6.08
CA TYR A 60 3.91 5.01 5.69
C TYR A 60 4.37 5.97 4.58
N GLN A 61 5.59 6.49 4.68
CA GLN A 61 6.14 7.42 3.69
C GLN A 61 6.48 6.72 2.38
N ALA A 62 6.91 5.45 2.41
CA ALA A 62 7.06 4.64 1.20
C ALA A 62 5.72 4.41 0.48
N LEU A 63 4.67 4.09 1.24
CA LEU A 63 3.33 3.93 0.70
C LEU A 63 2.78 5.24 0.12
N LYS A 64 3.01 6.38 0.79
CA LYS A 64 2.64 7.70 0.26
C LYS A 64 3.43 8.08 -0.97
N ALA A 65 4.74 7.80 -0.98
CA ALA A 65 5.59 8.05 -2.14
C ALA A 65 5.08 7.26 -3.34
N TRP A 66 4.83 5.95 -3.18
CA TRP A 66 4.22 5.12 -4.22
C TRP A 66 2.89 5.70 -4.71
N LYS A 67 1.98 6.09 -3.81
CA LYS A 67 0.67 6.66 -4.19
C LYS A 67 0.81 7.94 -5.01
N ASN A 68 1.84 8.75 -4.73
CA ASN A 68 2.05 10.05 -5.35
C ASN A 68 2.90 9.99 -6.63
N ASP A 69 3.78 8.99 -6.79
CA ASP A 69 4.68 8.80 -7.95
C ASP A 69 3.98 8.10 -9.15
N GLN A 70 2.65 7.94 -9.09
CA GLN A 70 1.87 7.20 -10.08
C GLN A 70 1.87 7.90 -11.44
N HIS A 71 2.78 7.45 -12.31
CA HIS A 71 2.87 7.86 -13.72
C HIS A 71 1.80 7.18 -14.61
N GLY A 72 0.59 6.94 -14.09
CA GLY A 72 -0.49 6.29 -14.83
C GLY A 72 -1.65 5.87 -13.91
N LYS A 73 -2.86 5.75 -14.46
CA LYS A 73 -4.10 5.48 -13.70
C LYS A 73 -4.19 4.09 -13.06
N ASP A 74 -3.35 3.14 -13.48
CA ASP A 74 -3.57 1.72 -13.17
C ASP A 74 -2.65 1.13 -12.08
N GLU A 75 -1.55 1.82 -11.74
CA GLU A 75 -0.56 1.33 -10.75
C GLU A 75 -0.80 1.87 -9.34
N GLY A 76 -1.71 2.84 -9.17
CA GLY A 76 -1.97 3.58 -7.93
C GLY A 76 -3.21 3.11 -7.18
N THR A 77 -3.65 1.88 -7.43
CA THR A 77 -4.96 1.40 -7.04
C THR A 77 -4.89 0.48 -5.83
N VAL A 78 -6.01 0.34 -5.10
CA VAL A 78 -6.13 -0.62 -4.00
C VAL A 78 -5.85 -2.04 -4.48
N GLY A 79 -6.31 -2.40 -5.68
CA GLY A 79 -6.05 -3.71 -6.28
C GLY A 79 -4.56 -4.01 -6.45
N TYR A 80 -3.80 -3.04 -6.98
CA TYR A 80 -2.35 -3.17 -7.13
C TYR A 80 -1.66 -3.34 -5.77
N LEU A 81 -2.04 -2.52 -4.79
CA LEU A 81 -1.47 -2.58 -3.43
C LEU A 81 -1.73 -3.93 -2.75
N ILE A 82 -2.93 -4.49 -2.89
CA ILE A 82 -3.27 -5.83 -2.36
C ILE A 82 -2.37 -6.91 -2.98
N VAL A 83 -2.12 -6.84 -4.29
CA VAL A 83 -1.22 -7.79 -4.97
C VAL A 83 0.20 -7.66 -4.46
N ALA A 84 0.73 -6.44 -4.34
CA ALA A 84 2.07 -6.20 -3.79
C ALA A 84 2.20 -6.70 -2.35
N CYS A 85 1.17 -6.50 -1.50
CA CYS A 85 1.14 -7.03 -0.15
C CYS A 85 1.24 -8.57 -0.10
N LYS A 86 0.60 -9.27 -1.05
CA LYS A 86 0.69 -10.74 -1.14
C LYS A 86 2.11 -11.20 -1.46
N HIS A 87 2.79 -10.54 -2.39
CA HIS A 87 4.18 -10.88 -2.73
C HIS A 87 5.16 -10.54 -1.59
N ALA A 88 4.91 -9.43 -0.90
CA ALA A 88 5.69 -9.02 0.27
C ALA A 88 5.39 -9.84 1.55
N SER A 89 4.56 -10.89 1.46
CA SER A 89 4.18 -11.75 2.59
C SER A 89 3.53 -11.00 3.76
N VAL A 90 2.79 -9.92 3.46
CA VAL A 90 1.96 -9.24 4.46
C VAL A 90 0.78 -10.14 4.81
N ASP A 91 0.40 -10.17 6.10
CA ASP A 91 -0.71 -11.01 6.55
C ASP A 91 -1.99 -10.70 5.78
N ARG A 92 -2.56 -11.75 5.17
CA ARG A 92 -3.73 -11.62 4.30
C ARG A 92 -4.97 -11.15 5.07
N ALA A 93 -5.17 -11.62 6.29
CA ALA A 93 -6.34 -11.26 7.09
C ALA A 93 -6.27 -9.78 7.52
N GLU A 94 -5.07 -9.28 7.83
CA GLU A 94 -4.84 -7.86 8.10
C GLU A 94 -5.14 -6.99 6.87
N VAL A 95 -4.64 -7.38 5.70
CA VAL A 95 -4.91 -6.67 4.43
C VAL A 95 -6.41 -6.66 4.12
N GLU A 96 -7.08 -7.80 4.23
CA GLU A 96 -8.53 -7.90 4.03
C GLU A 96 -9.28 -7.03 5.05
N ASN A 97 -8.94 -7.05 6.34
CA ASN A 97 -9.58 -6.21 7.35
C ASN A 97 -9.46 -4.70 7.04
N ILE A 98 -8.29 -4.25 6.58
CA ILE A 98 -8.04 -2.84 6.23
C ILE A 98 -8.93 -2.39 5.07
N PHE A 99 -9.06 -3.23 4.05
CA PHE A 99 -9.76 -2.88 2.80
C PHE A 99 -11.24 -3.31 2.77
N SER A 100 -11.66 -4.25 3.62
CA SER A 100 -13.07 -4.69 3.75
C SER A 100 -13.91 -3.81 4.67
N SER A 101 -13.29 -2.95 5.49
CA SER A 101 -13.98 -2.06 6.44
C SER A 101 -14.93 -1.01 5.81
N PHE A 102 -15.12 -1.03 4.48
CA PHE A 102 -15.98 -0.08 3.75
C PHE A 102 -17.06 -0.78 2.89
N GLN A 103 -17.29 -2.09 3.07
CA GLN A 103 -18.34 -2.84 2.38
C GLN A 103 -19.68 -2.91 3.13
N ASP A 104 -19.80 -2.27 4.30
CA ASP A 104 -21.05 -2.11 5.05
C ASP A 104 -21.71 -0.74 4.83
#